data_AF-A0A4P6UV37-F1
#
_entry.id   AF-A0A4P6UV37-F1
#
_cell.length_a   1.000
_cell.length_b   1.000
_cell.length_c   1.000
_cell.angle_alpha   90.00
_cell.angle_beta   90.00
_cell.angle_gamma   90.00
#
_symmetry.space_group_name_H-M   'P 1'
#
loop_
_entity.id
_entity.type
_entity.pdbx_description
1 polymer ?
#
loop_
_entity_poly.entity_id
_entity_poly.type
_entity_poly.pdbx_seq_one_letter_code
_entity_poly.pdbx_strand_id
1 'polypeptide(L)'
;MESAMKAKQFLSFIKGLNIVFTIILFLTILGTVFLLILIGGAILTSEQFVLNLMRKGDISASLDLNGLKIIFGEPDMNLFHYDKSLVILFLFTFLFYDSIVLAIIFLVTRFLKSILDGDIFTLTNSRRIEWIGYCIIFLSVTFKSNGAFFYIV
;
A
#
# COMPACT_ATOMS: atom_id res chain seq x y z
N MET A 1 22.69 34.54 18.10
CA MET A 1 22.77 34.40 16.63
C MET A 1 22.77 32.92 16.20
N GLU A 2 23.54 32.06 16.86
CA GLU A 2 23.58 30.61 16.59
C GLU A 2 22.23 29.89 16.82
N SER A 3 21.49 30.23 17.89
CA SER A 3 20.17 29.65 18.19
C SER A 3 19.13 29.94 17.10
N ALA A 4 19.11 31.18 16.59
CA ALA A 4 18.23 31.58 15.50
C ALA A 4 18.57 30.87 14.17
N MET A 5 19.87 30.61 13.93
CA MET A 5 20.33 29.87 12.76
C MET A 5 19.90 28.40 12.83
N LYS A 6 20.02 27.75 13.99
CA LYS A 6 19.57 26.37 14.23
C LYS A 6 18.05 26.24 14.06
N ALA A 7 17.27 27.20 14.57
CA ALA A 7 15.82 27.22 14.41
C ALA A 7 15.40 27.32 12.92
N LYS A 8 16.09 28.16 12.15
CA LYS A 8 15.85 28.29 10.70
C LYS A 8 16.16 27.00 9.94
N GLN A 9 17.26 26.34 10.27
CA GLN A 9 17.63 25.04 9.67
C GLN A 9 16.60 23.96 10.00
N PHE A 10 16.16 23.89 11.25
CA PHE A 10 15.10 22.97 11.69
C PHE A 10 13.79 23.19 10.92
N LEU A 11 13.31 24.44 10.82
CA LEU A 11 12.10 24.75 10.06
C LEU A 11 12.23 24.39 8.58
N SER A 12 13.41 24.63 7.98
CA SER A 12 13.67 24.23 6.60
C SER A 12 13.61 22.70 6.41
N PHE A 13 14.16 21.94 7.36
CA PHE A 13 14.08 20.49 7.36
C PHE A 13 12.64 19.99 7.47
N ILE A 14 11.86 20.50 8.45
CA ILE A 14 10.45 20.13 8.62
C ILE A 14 9.63 20.49 7.37
N LYS A 15 9.93 21.63 6.72
CA LYS A 15 9.26 22.02 5.49
C LYS A 15 9.53 21.04 4.36
N GLY A 16 10.79 20.62 4.19
CA GLY A 16 11.16 19.57 3.23
C GLY A 16 10.44 18.26 3.51
N LEU A 17 10.43 17.83 4.77
CA LEU A 17 9.74 16.60 5.19
C LEU A 17 8.23 16.66 4.92
N ASN A 18 7.59 17.80 5.21
CA ASN A 18 6.17 18.02 4.95
C ASN A 18 5.85 17.91 3.44
N ILE A 19 6.72 18.45 2.58
CA ILE A 19 6.57 18.33 1.12
C ILE A 19 6.66 16.87 0.69
N VAL A 20 7.67 16.14 1.16
CA VAL A 20 7.85 14.72 0.84
C VAL A 20 6.62 13.91 1.26
N PHE A 21 6.15 14.07 2.50
CA PHE A 21 4.96 13.38 2.99
C PHE A 21 3.68 13.77 2.25
N THR A 22 3.56 15.03 1.80
CA THR A 22 2.44 15.46 0.96
C THR A 22 2.45 14.78 -0.41
N ILE A 23 3.63 14.63 -1.04
CA ILE A 23 3.78 13.91 -2.31
C ILE A 23 3.42 12.43 -2.12
N ILE A 24 3.95 11.80 -1.06
CA ILE A 24 3.64 10.41 -0.72
C ILE A 24 2.12 10.25 -0.53
N LEU A 25 1.49 11.14 0.24
CA LEU A 25 0.03 11.11 0.45
C LEU A 25 -0.74 11.16 -0.87
N PHE A 26 -0.34 12.05 -1.79
CA PHE A 26 -0.97 12.16 -3.09
C PHE A 26 -0.82 10.88 -3.92
N LEU A 27 0.39 10.28 -3.95
CA LEU A 27 0.63 9.02 -4.63
C LEU A 27 -0.15 7.86 -4.02
N THR A 28 -0.25 7.79 -2.69
CA THR A 28 -1.05 6.78 -1.99
C THR A 28 -2.52 6.91 -2.37
N ILE A 29 -3.08 8.13 -2.36
CA ILE A 29 -4.48 8.35 -2.78
C ILE A 29 -4.72 7.87 -4.22
N LEU A 30 -3.80 8.17 -5.15
CA LEU A 30 -3.90 7.67 -6.53
C LEU A 30 -3.88 6.13 -6.57
N GLY A 31 -3.00 5.50 -5.78
CA GLY A 31 -2.94 4.05 -5.62
C GLY A 31 -4.26 3.47 -5.08
N THR A 32 -4.85 4.09 -4.06
CA THR A 32 -6.13 3.69 -3.49
C THR A 32 -7.26 3.78 -4.53
N VAL A 33 -7.29 4.85 -5.33
CA VAL A 33 -8.28 5.00 -6.42
C VAL A 33 -8.12 3.88 -7.45
N PHE A 34 -6.90 3.57 -7.85
CA PHE A 34 -6.63 2.46 -8.76
C PHE A 34 -7.10 1.12 -8.19
N LEU A 35 -6.84 0.86 -6.90
CA LEU A 35 -7.30 -0.35 -6.22
C LEU A 35 -8.83 -0.47 -6.19
N LEU A 36 -9.55 0.65 -5.97
CA LEU A 36 -11.00 0.67 -6.03
C LEU A 36 -11.54 0.34 -7.43
N ILE A 37 -10.87 0.80 -8.48
CA ILE A 37 -11.20 0.42 -9.87
C ILE A 37 -11.02 -1.08 -10.07
N LEU A 38 -9.94 -1.67 -9.56
CA LEU A 38 -9.70 -3.12 -9.63
C LEU A 38 -10.79 -3.91 -8.90
N ILE A 39 -11.20 -3.47 -7.71
CA ILE A 39 -12.30 -4.08 -6.96
C ILE A 39 -13.60 -4.02 -7.77
N GLY A 40 -13.93 -2.85 -8.34
CA GLY A 40 -15.09 -2.70 -9.21
C GLY A 40 -15.04 -3.64 -10.42
N GLY A 41 -13.88 -3.73 -11.07
CA GLY A 41 -13.65 -4.64 -12.20
C GLY A 41 -13.83 -6.11 -11.81
N ALA A 42 -13.27 -6.52 -10.66
CA ALA A 42 -13.38 -7.89 -10.16
C ALA A 42 -14.83 -8.26 -9.80
N ILE A 43 -15.61 -7.33 -9.23
CA ILE A 43 -17.02 -7.57 -8.91
C ILE A 43 -17.86 -7.72 -10.18
N LEU A 44 -17.61 -6.90 -11.20
CA LEU A 44 -18.41 -6.88 -12.44
C LEU A 44 -18.05 -8.01 -13.42
N THR A 45 -16.85 -8.57 -13.35
CA THR A 45 -16.43 -9.66 -14.24
C THR A 45 -16.94 -11.03 -13.78
N SER A 46 -17.35 -11.88 -14.73
CA SER A 46 -17.72 -13.26 -14.43
C SER A 46 -16.48 -14.16 -14.44
N GLU A 47 -16.50 -15.22 -13.63
CA GLU A 47 -15.40 -16.20 -13.58
C GLU A 47 -15.14 -16.82 -14.95
N GLN A 48 -16.21 -17.15 -15.70
CA GLN A 48 -16.10 -17.69 -17.04
C GLN A 48 -15.46 -16.72 -18.03
N PHE A 49 -15.67 -15.41 -17.86
CA PHE A 49 -15.00 -14.40 -18.69
C PHE A 49 -13.49 -14.40 -18.44
N VAL A 50 -13.07 -14.44 -17.17
CA VAL A 50 -11.65 -14.48 -16.79
C VAL A 50 -11.00 -15.79 -17.27
N LEU A 51 -11.66 -16.93 -17.05
CA LEU A 51 -11.19 -18.23 -17.53
C LEU A 51 -11.09 -18.28 -19.06
N ASN A 52 -12.06 -17.73 -19.79
CA ASN A 52 -12.01 -17.66 -21.25
C ASN A 52 -10.92 -16.69 -21.74
N LEU A 53 -10.65 -15.62 -21.00
CA LEU A 53 -9.56 -14.69 -21.30
C LEU A 53 -8.19 -15.36 -21.10
N MET A 54 -8.02 -16.13 -20.03
CA MET A 54 -6.82 -16.93 -19.80
C MET A 54 -6.67 -18.05 -20.85
N ARG A 55 -7.76 -18.68 -21.29
CA ARG A 55 -7.73 -19.72 -22.33
C ARG A 55 -7.43 -19.17 -23.73
N LYS A 56 -7.82 -17.92 -24.01
CA LYS A 56 -7.53 -17.23 -25.27
C LYS A 56 -6.18 -16.51 -25.24
N GLY A 57 -5.70 -16.17 -24.06
CA GLY A 57 -4.36 -15.68 -23.82
C GLY A 57 -3.39 -16.84 -23.92
N ASP A 58 -2.86 -17.07 -25.12
CA ASP A 58 -1.71 -17.93 -25.32
C ASP A 58 -0.49 -17.23 -24.69
N ILE A 59 -0.39 -17.26 -23.36
CA ILE A 59 0.74 -16.69 -22.62
C ILE A 59 1.87 -17.72 -22.69
N SER A 60 2.35 -17.95 -23.90
CA SER A 60 3.67 -18.55 -24.14
C SER A 60 4.72 -17.49 -23.84
N ALA A 61 4.83 -17.10 -22.58
CA ALA A 61 5.99 -16.37 -22.11
C ALA A 61 7.18 -17.33 -22.20
N SER A 62 8.21 -16.97 -22.96
CA SER A 62 9.50 -17.67 -22.89
C SER A 62 10.53 -16.67 -22.39
N LEU A 63 11.04 -16.89 -21.20
CA LEU A 63 12.22 -16.19 -20.70
C LEU A 63 13.44 -16.96 -21.19
N ASP A 64 14.21 -16.37 -22.09
CA ASP A 64 15.52 -16.88 -22.48
C ASP A 64 16.59 -16.17 -21.63
N LEU A 65 17.09 -16.89 -20.63
CA LEU A 65 18.21 -16.44 -19.80
C LEU A 65 19.41 -17.32 -20.12
N ASN A 66 20.37 -16.77 -20.87
CA ASN A 66 21.66 -17.41 -21.19
C ASN A 66 21.53 -18.87 -21.67
N GLY A 67 20.61 -19.15 -22.60
CA GLY A 67 20.46 -20.48 -23.21
C GLY A 67 19.53 -21.43 -22.44
N LEU A 68 18.94 -20.97 -21.34
CA LEU A 68 17.90 -21.68 -20.60
C LEU A 68 16.55 -21.11 -21.01
N LYS A 69 15.92 -21.77 -22.00
CA LYS A 69 14.57 -21.43 -22.45
C LYS A 69 13.56 -22.01 -21.46
N ILE A 70 13.11 -21.20 -20.51
CA ILE A 70 12.00 -21.58 -19.63
C ILE A 70 10.73 -21.37 -20.46
N ILE A 71 10.23 -22.47 -21.02
CA ILE A 71 8.91 -22.52 -21.63
C ILE A 71 7.95 -22.65 -20.46
N PHE A 72 7.21 -21.58 -20.14
CA PHE A 72 6.00 -21.72 -19.34
C PHE A 72 5.04 -22.54 -20.20
N GLY A 73 5.04 -23.87 -20.01
CA GLY A 73 4.14 -24.77 -20.71
C GLY A 73 2.71 -24.30 -20.51
N GLU A 74 1.85 -24.60 -21.50
CA GLU A 74 0.41 -24.33 -21.43
C GLU A 74 -0.05 -24.54 -19.99
N PRO A 75 -0.58 -23.50 -19.31
CA PRO A 75 -1.03 -23.68 -17.94
C PRO A 75 -1.96 -24.87 -17.97
N ASP A 76 -1.65 -25.90 -17.21
CA ASP A 76 -2.50 -27.08 -17.13
C ASP A 76 -3.83 -26.57 -16.55
N MET A 77 -4.75 -26.16 -17.43
CA MET A 77 -5.91 -25.33 -17.09
C MET A 77 -6.90 -26.07 -16.18
N ASN A 78 -6.66 -27.36 -15.96
CA ASN A 78 -7.34 -28.20 -14.99
C ASN A 78 -6.86 -27.97 -13.54
N LEU A 79 -5.68 -27.38 -13.34
CA LEU A 79 -5.11 -27.04 -12.03
C LEU A 79 -5.41 -25.59 -11.60
N PHE A 80 -5.66 -24.67 -12.53
CA PHE A 80 -5.95 -23.27 -12.20
C PHE A 80 -7.45 -23.03 -12.01
N HIS A 81 -7.90 -23.08 -10.75
CA HIS A 81 -9.26 -22.69 -10.38
C HIS A 81 -9.29 -21.22 -9.98
N TYR A 82 -9.82 -20.36 -10.85
CA TYR A 82 -10.07 -18.97 -10.51
C TYR A 82 -11.27 -18.88 -9.56
N ASP A 83 -11.00 -18.67 -8.26
CA ASP A 83 -12.02 -18.38 -7.26
C ASP A 83 -12.17 -16.86 -7.11
N LYS A 84 -13.28 -16.33 -7.62
CA LYS A 84 -13.59 -14.90 -7.54
C LYS A 84 -13.70 -14.41 -6.10
N SER A 85 -14.21 -15.25 -5.20
CA SER A 85 -14.41 -14.90 -3.79
C SER A 85 -13.07 -14.67 -3.10
N LEU A 86 -12.08 -15.53 -3.36
CA LEU A 86 -10.72 -15.36 -2.84
C LEU A 86 -10.06 -14.10 -3.39
N VAL A 87 -10.17 -13.84 -4.69
CA VAL A 87 -9.59 -12.62 -5.30
C VAL A 87 -10.20 -11.35 -4.70
N ILE A 88 -11.52 -11.31 -4.55
CA ILE A 88 -12.22 -10.19 -3.92
C ILE A 88 -11.78 -10.03 -2.46
N LEU A 89 -11.68 -11.12 -1.70
CA LEU A 89 -11.22 -11.12 -0.31
C LEU A 89 -9.79 -10.55 -0.20
N PHE A 90 -8.89 -10.96 -1.08
CA PHE A 90 -7.52 -10.41 -1.13
C PHE A 90 -7.50 -8.91 -1.43
N LEU A 91 -8.30 -8.45 -2.40
CA LEU A 91 -8.37 -7.03 -2.73
C LEU A 91 -8.94 -6.19 -1.57
N PHE A 92 -9.97 -6.69 -0.87
CA PHE A 92 -10.50 -6.01 0.32
C PHE A 92 -9.50 -6.00 1.49
N THR A 93 -8.77 -7.10 1.68
CA THR A 93 -7.70 -7.17 2.69
C THR A 93 -6.62 -6.14 2.38
N PHE A 94 -6.22 -6.01 1.12
CA PHE A 94 -5.25 -5.01 0.68
C PHE A 94 -5.77 -3.58 0.90
N LEU A 95 -7.04 -3.33 0.57
CA LEU A 95 -7.68 -2.03 0.79
C LEU A 95 -7.71 -1.66 2.29
N PHE A 96 -7.97 -2.63 3.16
CA PHE A 96 -7.94 -2.41 4.61
C PHE A 96 -6.55 -1.98 5.09
N TYR A 97 -5.48 -2.67 4.70
CA TYR A 97 -4.12 -2.27 5.06
C TYR A 97 -3.73 -0.92 4.45
N ASP A 98 -4.09 -0.68 3.20
CA ASP A 98 -3.85 0.59 2.52
C ASP A 98 -4.51 1.76 3.26
N SER A 99 -5.73 1.58 3.77
CA SER A 99 -6.42 2.60 4.57
C SER A 99 -5.67 2.98 5.87
N ILE A 100 -5.02 2.00 6.51
CA ILE A 100 -4.21 2.24 7.72
C ILE A 100 -2.95 3.01 7.37
N VAL A 101 -2.27 2.62 6.28
CA VAL A 101 -1.08 3.33 5.78
C VAL A 101 -1.44 4.77 5.41
N LEU A 102 -2.55 4.97 4.71
CA LEU A 102 -3.07 6.30 4.36
C LEU A 102 -3.37 7.14 5.60
N ALA A 103 -3.96 6.54 6.65
CA ALA A 103 -4.19 7.22 7.92
C ALA A 103 -2.88 7.68 8.58
N ILE A 104 -1.84 6.83 8.62
CA ILE A 104 -0.52 7.20 9.15
C ILE A 104 0.05 8.40 8.39
N ILE A 105 0.12 8.31 7.06
CA ILE A 105 0.71 9.36 6.20
C ILE A 105 -0.06 10.67 6.36
N PHE A 106 -1.40 10.60 6.43
CA PHE A 106 -2.25 11.77 6.66
C PHE A 106 -1.98 12.42 8.03
N LEU A 107 -1.91 11.62 9.10
CA LEU A 107 -1.63 12.12 10.44
C LEU A 107 -0.23 12.75 10.54
N VAL A 108 0.78 12.14 9.91
CA VAL A 108 2.14 12.69 9.84
C VAL A 108 2.15 14.03 9.09
N THR A 109 1.53 14.10 7.91
CA THR A 109 1.43 15.35 7.14
C THR A 109 0.76 16.47 7.96
N ARG A 110 -0.32 16.14 8.68
CA ARG A 110 -1.02 17.10 9.56
C ARG A 110 -0.16 17.55 10.73
N PHE A 111 0.61 16.63 11.33
CA PHE A 111 1.53 16.94 12.41
C PHE A 111 2.67 17.86 11.94
N LEU A 112 3.31 17.54 10.80
CA LEU A 112 4.38 18.35 10.24
C LEU A 112 3.90 19.75 9.87
N LYS A 113 2.70 19.87 9.29
CA LYS A 113 2.07 21.18 9.03
C LYS A 113 1.85 21.98 10.33
N SER A 114 1.37 21.33 11.39
CA SER A 114 1.18 21.98 12.70
C SER A 114 2.48 22.53 13.27
N ILE A 115 3.59 21.81 13.13
CA ILE A 115 4.92 22.28 13.56
C ILE A 115 5.33 23.52 12.77
N LEU A 116 5.08 23.55 11.45
CA LEU A 116 5.39 24.70 10.60
C LEU A 116 4.56 25.94 10.95
N ASP A 117 3.32 25.73 11.40
CA ASP A 117 2.42 26.80 11.85
C ASP A 117 2.77 27.32 13.27
N GLY A 118 3.76 26.70 13.95
CA GLY A 118 4.23 27.09 15.29
C GLY A 118 3.56 26.34 16.44
N ASP A 119 2.54 25.53 16.15
CA ASP A 119 1.80 24.74 17.11
C ASP A 119 2.48 23.39 17.34
N ILE A 120 3.50 23.36 18.20
CA ILE A 120 4.31 22.15 18.44
C ILE A 120 3.69 21.29 19.56
N PHE A 121 3.59 21.83 20.77
CA PHE A 121 3.14 21.10 21.97
C PHE A 121 1.64 21.30 22.22
N THR A 122 0.81 20.75 21.34
CA THR A 122 -0.65 20.77 21.48
C THR A 122 -1.21 19.40 21.82
N LEU A 123 -2.33 19.35 22.54
CA LEU A 123 -3.07 18.10 22.80
C LEU A 123 -3.43 17.38 21.49
N THR A 124 -3.78 18.15 20.46
CA THR A 124 -4.09 17.64 19.12
C THR A 124 -2.90 16.90 18.52
N ASN A 125 -1.68 17.44 18.62
CA ASN A 125 -0.48 16.79 18.10
C ASN A 125 -0.09 15.56 18.90
N SER A 126 -0.23 15.61 20.23
CA SER A 126 -0.01 14.44 21.09
C SER A 126 -0.93 13.28 20.69
N ARG A 127 -2.22 13.54 20.48
CA ARG A 127 -3.17 12.54 19.98
C ARG A 127 -2.81 12.02 18.59
N ARG A 128 -2.35 12.88 17.67
CA ARG A 128 -1.90 12.43 16.33
C ARG A 128 -0.74 11.43 16.44
N ILE A 129 0.24 11.72 17.29
CA ILE A 129 1.39 10.83 17.53
C ILE A 129 0.93 9.50 18.13
N GLU A 130 0.01 9.54 19.10
CA GLU A 130 -0.58 8.35 19.73
C GLU A 130 -1.27 7.45 18.68
N TRP A 131 -2.12 8.03 17.82
CA TRP A 131 -2.79 7.28 16.75
C TRP A 131 -1.80 6.69 15.74
N ILE A 132 -0.75 7.43 15.36
CA ILE A 132 0.32 6.89 14.51
C ILE A 132 0.97 5.67 15.19
N GLY A 133 1.27 5.78 16.48
CA GLY A 133 1.82 4.67 17.27
C GLY A 133 0.92 3.44 17.27
N TYR A 134 -0.39 3.61 17.49
CA TYR A 134 -1.35 2.51 17.44
C TYR A 134 -1.44 1.84 16.06
N CYS A 135 -1.47 2.63 14.98
CA CYS A 135 -1.45 2.07 13.63
C CYS A 135 -0.16 1.26 13.37
N ILE A 136 1.00 1.76 13.79
CA ILE A 136 2.28 1.04 13.63
C ILE A 136 2.30 -0.26 14.43
N ILE A 137 1.85 -0.25 15.69
CA ILE A 137 1.75 -1.45 16.52
C ILE A 137 0.81 -2.47 15.87
N PHE A 138 -0.37 -2.03 15.43
CA PHE A 138 -1.34 -2.87 14.76
C PHE A 138 -0.75 -3.54 13.51
N LEU A 139 -0.11 -2.76 12.62
CA LEU A 139 0.55 -3.30 11.44
C LEU A 139 1.63 -4.32 11.83
N SER A 140 2.46 -4.00 12.82
CA SER A 140 3.57 -4.86 13.26
C SER A 140 3.07 -6.22 13.77
N VAL A 141 2.02 -6.24 14.57
CA VAL A 141 1.40 -7.48 15.08
C VAL A 141 0.81 -8.29 13.93
N THR A 142 0.11 -7.63 13.01
CA THR A 142 -0.62 -8.33 11.94
C THR A 142 0.32 -8.87 10.87
N PHE A 143 1.38 -8.15 10.50
CA PHE A 143 2.41 -8.67 9.58
C PHE A 143 3.14 -9.88 10.17
N LYS A 144 3.47 -9.87 11.46
CA LYS A 144 4.08 -11.03 12.13
C LYS A 144 3.14 -12.24 12.14
N SER A 145 1.85 -12.02 12.38
CA SER A 145 0.83 -13.08 12.35
C SER A 145 0.65 -13.67 10.94
N ASN A 146 0.60 -12.82 9.91
CA ASN A 146 0.42 -13.26 8.53
C ASN A 146 1.67 -13.96 7.98
N GLY A 147 2.87 -13.49 8.35
CA GLY A 147 4.12 -14.18 8.02
C GLY A 147 4.13 -15.61 8.55
N ALA A 148 3.65 -15.84 9.78
CA ALA A 148 3.51 -17.20 10.31
C ALA A 148 2.47 -18.06 9.56
N PHE A 149 1.41 -17.45 9.01
CA PHE A 149 0.39 -18.16 8.23
C PHE A 149 0.91 -18.60 6.85
N PHE A 150 1.73 -17.77 6.17
CA PHE A 150 2.34 -18.10 4.87
C PHE A 150 3.49 -19.12 4.94
N TYR A 151 4.05 -19.42 6.12
CA TYR A 151 5.04 -20.49 6.31
C TYR A 151 4.41 -21.84 6.67
N ILE A 152 3.11 -21.90 6.94
CA ILE A 152 2.39 -23.11 7.40
C ILE A 152 1.51 -23.72 6.28
N VAL A 153 1.33 -23.02 5.16
CA VAL A 153 0.72 -23.55 3.92
C VAL A 153 1.83 -23.81 2.90
#